data_AF-A0A957YT01-F1
#
_entry.id   AF-A0A957YT01-F1
#
_cell.length_a   1.000
_cell.length_b   1.000
_cell.length_c   1.000
_cell.angle_alpha   90.00
_cell.angle_beta   90.00
_cell.angle_gamma   90.00
#
_symmetry.space_group_name_H-M   'P 1'
#
loop_
_entity.id
_entity.type
_entity.pdbx_description
1 polymer ?
#
loop_
_entity_poly.entity_id
_entity_poly.type
_entity_poly.pdbx_seq_one_letter_code
_entity_poly.pdbx_strand_id
1 'polypeptide(L)'
;DRIKLYRSQVTYTDGFTYGDDELVAELIERFGPYQEHASTIPYSSGMTDFDTALEECEYQGLWFADVANYMLYEKDCTYFTCHWHLYDYLNHIHLNNVDPVCPGYDESTAEAALDLFRKAYQVGDRVLGRLYAAADAHPEHESFVGILADHGAYPDIRIANIRKFLYDQGFLVLKSGPAGVAQDQDTLPDDVDWEKTRAYIKRRGFDIAINAEAGSAEFNEIERDLLTALRTWVDEETGRTPVAIALPRRDAYLLGQWGDQCGDVIFAWDHGYVSGYYAQWQEIVGGGSVGAPAVYGAHHGGFLPTDNGFSSTFGTMMLSGPGIKAGYERPTDQLGYIQAVDVVPTFCHLLEIEPPAQSQGAVARDLFDGQEMVRNR
;
A
#
# COMPACT_ATOMS: atom_id res chain seq x y z
N ASP A 1 -26.74 24.74 -23.38
CA ASP A 1 -25.69 24.55 -22.36
C ASP A 1 -26.28 24.22 -21.01
N ARG A 2 -25.81 23.16 -20.37
CA ARG A 2 -26.16 22.80 -18.98
C ARG A 2 -24.95 23.09 -18.12
N ILE A 3 -25.04 24.09 -17.26
CA ILE A 3 -24.04 24.36 -16.22
C ILE A 3 -24.18 23.25 -15.17
N LYS A 4 -23.09 22.53 -14.88
CA LYS A 4 -22.99 21.65 -13.72
C LYS A 4 -22.18 22.37 -12.64
N LEU A 5 -22.77 22.56 -11.47
CA LEU A 5 -22.09 23.10 -10.30
C LEU A 5 -21.73 21.95 -9.38
N TYR A 6 -20.43 21.80 -9.11
CA TYR A 6 -19.92 20.87 -8.13
C TYR A 6 -19.52 21.66 -6.89
N ARG A 7 -19.83 21.13 -5.71
CA ARG A 7 -19.40 21.69 -4.43
C ARG A 7 -18.31 20.76 -3.90
N SER A 8 -17.21 21.34 -3.44
CA SER A 8 -16.17 20.61 -2.72
C SER A 8 -16.73 19.91 -1.47
N GLN A 9 -15.95 19.00 -0.91
CA GLN A 9 -16.32 18.27 0.28
C GLN A 9 -16.65 19.21 1.46
N VAL A 10 -17.62 18.82 2.29
CA VAL A 10 -17.85 19.47 3.58
C VAL A 10 -16.96 18.77 4.59
N THR A 11 -15.92 19.46 5.03
CA THR A 11 -14.95 18.97 6.00
C THR A 11 -15.22 19.51 7.40
N TYR A 12 -14.72 18.81 8.41
CA TYR A 12 -14.72 19.30 9.79
C TYR A 12 -13.78 20.51 9.91
N THR A 13 -14.16 21.50 10.72
CA THR A 13 -13.35 22.68 11.01
C THR A 13 -12.60 22.55 12.33
N ASP A 14 -12.58 21.35 12.90
CA ASP A 14 -11.96 20.99 14.17
C ASP A 14 -11.51 19.52 14.15
N GLY A 15 -10.78 19.09 15.18
CA GLY A 15 -10.45 17.68 15.41
C GLY A 15 -9.33 17.07 14.56
N PHE A 16 -8.71 17.82 13.64
CA PHE A 16 -7.55 17.34 12.87
C PHE A 16 -6.18 17.64 13.52
N THR A 17 -6.18 18.15 14.75
CA THR A 17 -4.99 18.30 15.61
C THR A 17 -5.23 17.65 16.96
N TYR A 18 -4.18 17.16 17.62
CA TYR A 18 -4.28 16.60 18.97
C TYR A 18 -4.27 17.68 20.05
N GLY A 19 -5.46 18.16 20.44
CA GLY A 19 -5.66 18.98 21.64
C GLY A 19 -5.18 20.42 21.56
N ASP A 20 -5.08 20.98 20.35
CA ASP A 20 -4.63 22.36 20.09
C ASP A 20 -5.61 23.10 19.17
N ASP A 21 -6.71 23.57 19.75
CA ASP A 21 -7.76 24.29 19.00
C ASP A 21 -7.29 25.66 18.48
N GLU A 22 -6.28 26.26 19.12
CA GLU A 22 -5.69 27.52 18.65
C GLU A 22 -4.91 27.31 17.35
N LEU A 23 -4.12 26.24 17.28
CA LEU A 23 -3.43 25.84 16.06
C LEU A 23 -4.41 25.54 14.92
N VAL A 24 -5.53 24.85 15.19
CA VAL A 24 -6.58 24.62 14.18
C VAL A 24 -7.08 25.94 13.59
N ALA A 25 -7.47 26.88 14.45
CA ALA A 25 -8.01 28.16 14.01
C ALA A 25 -6.97 28.93 13.17
N GLU A 26 -5.71 28.93 13.60
CA GLU A 26 -4.61 29.57 12.90
C GLU A 26 -4.34 28.96 11.52
N LEU A 27 -4.28 27.62 11.43
CA LEU A 27 -4.08 26.93 10.15
C LEU A 27 -5.25 27.19 9.19
N ILE A 28 -6.48 27.19 9.69
CA ILE A 28 -7.67 27.48 8.87
C ILE A 28 -7.67 28.93 8.38
N GLU A 29 -7.35 29.89 9.25
CA GLU A 29 -7.29 31.31 8.88
C GLU A 29 -6.23 31.56 7.79
N ARG A 30 -5.09 30.88 7.90
CA ARG A 30 -3.94 31.11 7.01
C ARG A 30 -4.03 30.34 5.70
N PHE A 31 -4.46 29.08 5.74
CA PHE A 31 -4.36 28.14 4.62
C PHE A 31 -5.70 27.59 4.15
N GLY A 32 -6.79 27.89 4.87
CA GLY A 32 -8.09 27.27 4.64
C GLY A 32 -8.24 25.92 5.34
N PRO A 33 -9.43 25.29 5.22
CA PRO A 33 -9.75 24.09 5.96
C PRO A 33 -8.92 22.89 5.52
N TYR A 34 -8.61 22.01 6.47
CA TYR A 34 -7.98 20.73 6.19
C TYR A 34 -8.94 19.84 5.40
N GLN A 35 -8.44 19.33 4.28
CA GLN A 35 -9.12 18.33 3.48
C GLN A 35 -8.54 16.96 3.80
N GLU A 36 -9.29 16.10 4.49
CA GLU A 36 -8.83 14.76 4.85
C GLU A 36 -8.71 13.83 3.62
N HIS A 37 -9.67 13.92 2.70
CA HIS A 37 -9.71 13.08 1.50
C HIS A 37 -9.85 13.94 0.25
N ALA A 38 -8.92 13.79 -0.70
CA ALA A 38 -9.12 14.32 -2.05
C ALA A 38 -10.26 13.57 -2.78
N SER A 39 -10.92 14.22 -3.74
CA SER A 39 -12.15 13.70 -4.37
C SER A 39 -11.98 12.57 -5.37
N THR A 40 -11.61 11.40 -4.88
CA THR A 40 -11.49 10.18 -5.71
C THR A 40 -12.80 9.48 -5.94
N ILE A 41 -13.75 9.59 -5.00
CA ILE A 41 -15.11 9.07 -5.18
C ILE A 41 -15.86 9.86 -6.28
N PRO A 42 -15.87 11.21 -6.28
CA PRO A 42 -16.48 11.96 -7.38
C PRO A 42 -15.90 11.61 -8.76
N TYR A 43 -14.60 11.38 -8.85
CA TYR A 43 -13.98 10.94 -10.10
C TYR A 43 -14.42 9.52 -10.51
N SER A 44 -14.21 8.53 -9.63
CA SER A 44 -14.50 7.12 -9.92
C SER A 44 -16.00 6.82 -10.12
N SER A 45 -16.89 7.64 -9.57
CA SER A 45 -18.35 7.56 -9.80
C SER A 45 -18.82 8.29 -11.07
N GLY A 46 -17.92 8.98 -11.79
CA GLY A 46 -18.25 9.78 -12.96
C GLY A 46 -18.97 11.10 -12.65
N MET A 47 -18.95 11.55 -11.40
CA MET A 47 -19.47 12.85 -11.03
C MET A 47 -18.61 13.97 -11.60
N THR A 48 -17.28 13.87 -11.51
CA THR A 48 -16.31 14.86 -12.04
C THR A 48 -15.36 14.22 -13.04
N ASP A 49 -14.68 15.03 -13.86
CA ASP A 49 -13.55 14.56 -14.68
C ASP A 49 -12.26 14.48 -13.84
N PHE A 50 -11.22 13.89 -14.44
CA PHE A 50 -9.92 13.72 -13.78
C PHE A 50 -9.25 15.06 -13.48
N ASP A 51 -9.32 16.02 -14.39
CA ASP A 51 -8.66 17.32 -14.21
C ASP A 51 -9.25 18.06 -13.00
N THR A 52 -10.58 18.06 -12.84
CA THR A 52 -11.25 18.62 -11.65
C THR A 52 -10.84 17.90 -10.36
N ALA A 53 -10.76 16.56 -10.39
CA ALA A 53 -10.34 15.79 -9.21
C ALA A 53 -8.87 16.04 -8.85
N LEU A 54 -8.03 16.24 -9.87
CA LEU A 54 -6.62 16.53 -9.72
C LEU A 54 -6.38 17.94 -9.13
N GLU A 55 -7.18 18.95 -9.51
CA GLU A 55 -7.14 20.28 -8.91
C GLU A 55 -7.36 20.22 -7.38
N GLU A 56 -8.26 19.36 -6.91
CA GLU A 56 -8.52 19.18 -5.49
C GLU A 56 -7.39 18.40 -4.78
N CYS A 57 -6.81 17.41 -5.45
CA CYS A 57 -5.60 16.75 -4.96
C CYS A 57 -4.44 17.75 -4.85
N GLU A 58 -4.25 18.62 -5.84
CA GLU A 58 -3.24 19.67 -5.84
C GLU A 58 -3.47 20.67 -4.71
N TYR A 59 -4.71 21.11 -4.50
CA TYR A 59 -5.07 21.95 -3.37
C TYR A 59 -4.66 21.31 -2.04
N GLN A 60 -4.97 20.02 -1.83
CA GLN A 60 -4.59 19.28 -0.63
C GLN A 60 -3.06 19.18 -0.48
N GLY A 61 -2.34 18.85 -1.56
CA GLY A 61 -0.89 18.73 -1.55
C GLY A 61 -0.18 20.06 -1.24
N LEU A 62 -0.64 21.16 -1.84
CA LEU A 62 -0.12 22.49 -1.56
C LEU A 62 -0.44 22.95 -0.14
N TRP A 63 -1.64 22.62 0.37
CA TRP A 63 -2.00 22.86 1.77
C TRP A 63 -1.00 22.15 2.70
N PHE A 64 -0.68 20.87 2.45
CA PHE A 64 0.34 20.16 3.24
C PHE A 64 1.70 20.84 3.18
N ALA A 65 2.16 21.28 2.00
CA ALA A 65 3.45 21.96 1.87
C ALA A 65 3.48 23.31 2.60
N ASP A 66 2.41 24.10 2.52
CA ASP A 66 2.32 25.38 3.20
C ASP A 66 2.27 25.22 4.73
N VAL A 67 1.51 24.24 5.23
CA VAL A 67 1.50 23.89 6.66
C VAL A 67 2.87 23.38 7.11
N ALA A 68 3.52 22.51 6.34
CA ALA A 68 4.86 22.01 6.65
C ALA A 68 5.86 23.17 6.81
N ASN A 69 5.90 24.07 5.83
CA ASN A 69 6.79 25.23 5.84
C ASN A 69 6.50 26.15 7.03
N TYR A 70 5.23 26.39 7.33
CA TYR A 70 4.84 27.19 8.49
C TYR A 70 5.30 26.57 9.80
N MET A 71 5.05 25.28 9.98
CA MET A 71 5.40 24.58 11.20
C MET A 71 6.93 24.54 11.37
N LEU A 72 7.69 24.27 10.31
CA LEU A 72 9.14 24.11 10.36
C LEU A 72 9.92 25.43 10.51
N TYR A 73 9.46 26.51 9.87
CA TYR A 73 10.24 27.77 9.79
C TYR A 73 9.64 28.95 10.57
N GLU A 74 8.36 28.91 10.92
CA GLU A 74 7.71 29.96 11.71
C GLU A 74 7.24 29.49 13.09
N LYS A 75 7.18 28.16 13.30
CA LYS A 75 6.93 27.54 14.62
C LYS A 75 8.12 26.66 15.02
N ASP A 76 8.08 26.11 16.23
CA ASP A 76 9.14 25.29 16.82
C ASP A 76 9.01 23.80 16.44
N CYS A 77 8.70 23.51 15.17
CA CYS A 77 8.58 22.13 14.69
C CYS A 77 9.92 21.63 14.13
N THR A 78 10.41 20.50 14.62
CA THR A 78 11.65 19.87 14.14
C THR A 78 11.41 18.88 13.00
N TYR A 79 10.21 18.29 12.92
CA TYR A 79 9.91 17.21 11.98
C TYR A 79 8.45 17.29 11.52
N PHE A 80 8.27 17.29 10.20
CA PHE A 80 6.95 17.25 9.57
C PHE A 80 6.89 16.08 8.59
N THR A 81 5.81 15.31 8.65
CA THR A 81 5.49 14.28 7.67
C THR A 81 4.01 14.32 7.36
N CYS A 82 3.65 14.09 6.10
CA CYS A 82 2.27 13.94 5.66
C CYS A 82 2.13 12.73 4.75
N HIS A 83 0.96 12.10 4.77
CA HIS A 83 0.58 11.08 3.80
C HIS A 83 -0.33 11.73 2.76
N TRP A 84 -0.06 11.50 1.46
CA TRP A 84 -0.92 11.96 0.38
C TRP A 84 -1.29 10.82 -0.58
N HIS A 85 -2.59 10.51 -0.67
CA HIS A 85 -3.10 9.29 -1.33
C HIS A 85 -3.23 9.39 -2.87
N LEU A 86 -2.90 10.53 -3.51
CA LEU A 86 -3.13 10.75 -4.95
C LEU A 86 -2.63 9.58 -5.83
N TYR A 87 -1.39 9.14 -5.59
CA TYR A 87 -0.75 8.12 -6.40
C TYR A 87 -1.34 6.72 -6.20
N ASP A 88 -1.79 6.40 -4.99
CA ASP A 88 -2.48 5.14 -4.72
C ASP A 88 -3.77 5.06 -5.54
N TYR A 89 -4.61 6.09 -5.48
CA TYR A 89 -5.85 6.14 -6.24
C TYR A 89 -5.63 6.08 -7.75
N LEU A 90 -4.64 6.83 -8.25
CA LEU A 90 -4.27 6.81 -9.65
C LEU A 90 -3.83 5.40 -10.09
N ASN A 91 -3.06 4.70 -9.27
CA ASN A 91 -2.64 3.33 -9.56
C ASN A 91 -3.82 2.36 -9.59
N HIS A 92 -4.67 2.36 -8.55
CA HIS A 92 -5.85 1.48 -8.46
C HIS A 92 -6.80 1.62 -9.66
N ILE A 93 -6.93 2.84 -10.20
CA ILE A 93 -7.88 3.14 -11.29
C ILE A 93 -7.25 2.98 -12.68
N HIS A 94 -5.97 3.36 -12.83
CA HIS A 94 -5.38 3.56 -14.17
C HIS A 94 -4.16 2.72 -14.50
N LEU A 95 -3.47 2.10 -13.54
CA LEU A 95 -2.20 1.42 -13.83
C LEU A 95 -2.37 0.25 -14.82
N ASN A 96 -3.50 -0.45 -14.74
CA ASN A 96 -3.86 -1.53 -15.65
C ASN A 96 -4.04 -1.05 -17.11
N ASN A 97 -4.30 0.24 -17.34
CA ASN A 97 -4.50 0.81 -18.67
C ASN A 97 -3.19 1.26 -19.33
N VAL A 98 -2.09 1.32 -18.58
CA VAL A 98 -0.78 1.80 -19.07
C VAL A 98 0.28 0.72 -19.12
N ASP A 99 0.18 -0.32 -18.29
CA ASP A 99 1.13 -1.43 -18.25
C ASP A 99 0.69 -2.61 -19.15
N PRO A 100 1.45 -2.95 -20.21
CA PRO A 100 1.12 -4.05 -21.13
C PRO A 100 1.08 -5.44 -20.50
N VAL A 101 1.57 -5.63 -19.28
CA VAL A 101 1.46 -6.92 -18.58
C VAL A 101 0.01 -7.24 -18.18
N CYS A 102 -0.85 -6.22 -18.09
CA CYS A 102 -2.26 -6.41 -17.80
C CYS A 102 -2.98 -7.01 -19.02
N PRO A 103 -3.71 -8.13 -18.89
CA PRO A 103 -4.49 -8.68 -20.00
C PRO A 103 -5.61 -7.73 -20.49
N GLY A 104 -6.04 -6.79 -19.65
CA GLY A 104 -7.00 -5.74 -20.00
C GLY A 104 -6.39 -4.50 -20.69
N TYR A 105 -5.08 -4.49 -20.97
CA TYR A 105 -4.40 -3.38 -21.61
C TYR A 105 -4.89 -3.15 -23.05
N ASP A 106 -5.14 -1.88 -23.39
CA ASP A 106 -5.48 -1.43 -24.74
C ASP A 106 -4.53 -0.29 -25.17
N GLU A 107 -3.61 -0.62 -26.08
CA GLU A 107 -2.62 0.31 -26.64
C GLU A 107 -3.24 1.59 -27.20
N SER A 108 -4.47 1.53 -27.73
CA SER A 108 -5.14 2.69 -28.31
C SER A 108 -5.55 3.74 -27.26
N THR A 109 -5.63 3.35 -26.00
CA THR A 109 -5.99 4.22 -24.87
C THR A 109 -4.82 4.53 -23.93
N ALA A 110 -3.73 3.76 -24.05
CA ALA A 110 -2.60 3.79 -23.12
C ALA A 110 -1.96 5.18 -22.99
N GLU A 111 -1.76 5.91 -24.10
CA GLU A 111 -1.15 7.24 -24.05
C GLU A 111 -2.04 8.26 -23.32
N ALA A 112 -3.36 8.16 -23.49
CA ALA A 112 -4.31 9.02 -22.78
C ALA A 112 -4.33 8.71 -21.28
N ALA A 113 -4.24 7.43 -20.91
CA ALA A 113 -4.10 7.03 -19.51
C ALA A 113 -2.76 7.48 -18.92
N LEU A 114 -1.66 7.37 -19.67
CA LEU A 114 -0.33 7.81 -19.25
C LEU A 114 -0.24 9.32 -19.05
N ASP A 115 -0.99 10.11 -19.82
CA ASP A 115 -1.13 11.55 -19.59
C ASP A 115 -1.70 11.88 -18.20
N LEU A 116 -2.62 11.07 -17.67
CA LEU A 116 -3.15 11.23 -16.31
C LEU A 116 -2.04 11.08 -15.27
N PHE A 117 -1.15 10.09 -15.46
CA PHE A 117 0.04 9.94 -14.62
C PHE A 117 0.96 11.15 -14.73
N ARG A 118 1.29 11.60 -15.94
CA ARG A 118 2.17 12.77 -16.12
C ARG A 118 1.62 14.01 -15.40
N LYS A 119 0.33 14.28 -15.53
CA LYS A 119 -0.33 15.39 -14.82
C LYS A 119 -0.23 15.25 -13.30
N ALA A 120 -0.49 14.05 -12.76
CA ALA A 120 -0.37 13.80 -11.32
C ALA A 120 1.06 13.99 -10.79
N TYR A 121 2.07 13.46 -11.49
CA TYR A 121 3.47 13.66 -11.11
C TYR A 121 3.91 15.12 -11.21
N GLN A 122 3.39 15.90 -12.18
CA GLN A 122 3.63 17.34 -12.25
C GLN A 122 3.04 18.10 -11.05
N VAL A 123 1.91 17.65 -10.50
CA VAL A 123 1.39 18.20 -9.23
C VAL A 123 2.35 17.89 -8.09
N GLY A 124 2.80 16.64 -7.98
CA GLY A 124 3.80 16.24 -6.99
C GLY A 124 5.08 17.07 -7.05
N ASP A 125 5.58 17.32 -8.25
CA ASP A 125 6.75 18.17 -8.49
C ASP A 125 6.54 19.59 -7.95
N ARG A 126 5.36 20.19 -8.16
CA ARG A 126 5.02 21.52 -7.61
C ARG A 126 4.95 21.52 -6.09
N VAL A 127 4.34 20.48 -5.49
CA VAL A 127 4.25 20.32 -4.03
C VAL A 127 5.64 20.16 -3.42
N LEU A 128 6.48 19.29 -4.00
CA LEU A 128 7.85 19.09 -3.55
C LEU A 128 8.68 20.38 -3.74
N GLY A 129 8.54 21.05 -4.87
CA GLY A 129 9.20 22.33 -5.15
C GLY A 129 8.84 23.42 -4.14
N ARG A 130 7.60 23.42 -3.61
CA ARG A 130 7.16 24.33 -2.56
C ARG A 130 7.87 24.10 -1.22
N LEU A 131 8.13 22.84 -0.86
CA LEU A 131 8.92 22.47 0.33
C LEU A 131 10.39 22.86 0.15
N TYR A 132 10.99 22.53 -1.00
CA TYR A 132 12.37 22.88 -1.32
C TYR A 132 12.63 24.38 -1.32
N ALA A 133 11.73 25.17 -1.93
CA ALA A 133 11.88 26.62 -1.96
C ALA A 133 11.94 27.25 -0.57
N ALA A 134 11.24 26.68 0.42
CA ALA A 134 11.33 27.12 1.80
C ALA A 134 12.66 26.71 2.46
N ALA A 135 13.10 25.46 2.25
CA ALA A 135 14.42 25.02 2.72
C ALA A 135 15.56 25.89 2.16
N ASP A 136 15.53 26.21 0.86
CA ASP A 136 16.52 27.07 0.21
C ASP A 136 16.48 28.52 0.73
N ALA A 137 15.30 29.01 1.14
CA ALA A 137 15.14 30.34 1.72
C ALA A 137 15.64 30.45 3.17
N HIS A 138 15.87 29.30 3.82
CA HIS A 138 16.25 29.17 5.22
C HIS A 138 17.56 28.36 5.38
N PRO A 139 18.67 28.74 4.71
CA PRO A 139 19.92 27.97 4.72
C PRO A 139 20.61 27.90 6.09
N GLU A 140 20.19 28.74 7.05
CA GLU A 140 20.58 28.64 8.45
C GLU A 140 20.00 27.42 9.16
N HIS A 141 18.96 26.81 8.59
CA HIS A 141 18.41 25.53 9.01
C HIS A 141 19.05 24.41 8.18
N GLU A 142 19.61 23.40 8.84
CA GLU A 142 20.11 22.19 8.20
C GLU A 142 18.96 21.26 7.80
N SER A 143 18.12 21.73 6.87
CA SER A 143 16.87 21.05 6.51
C SER A 143 17.09 19.83 5.61
N PHE A 144 16.28 18.80 5.85
CA PHE A 144 16.16 17.62 5.00
C PHE A 144 14.80 17.61 4.32
N VAL A 145 14.78 17.39 3.01
CA VAL A 145 13.54 17.30 2.22
C VAL A 145 13.57 16.00 1.44
N GLY A 146 12.45 15.26 1.45
CA GLY A 146 12.40 13.95 0.83
C GLY A 146 10.98 13.44 0.59
N ILE A 147 10.92 12.30 -0.11
CA ILE A 147 9.71 11.54 -0.36
C ILE A 147 9.95 10.11 0.11
N LEU A 148 8.93 9.55 0.76
CA LEU A 148 8.85 8.13 1.07
C LEU A 148 7.50 7.62 0.57
N ALA A 149 7.53 6.56 -0.24
CA ALA A 149 6.35 5.78 -0.57
C ALA A 149 6.34 4.50 0.28
N ASP A 150 5.19 4.21 0.87
CA ASP A 150 4.91 2.99 1.60
C ASP A 150 4.88 1.75 0.69
N HIS A 151 4.39 1.93 -0.54
CA HIS A 151 4.42 0.91 -1.59
C HIS A 151 4.33 1.52 -2.99
N GLY A 152 4.65 0.70 -4.00
CA GLY A 152 4.23 0.93 -5.38
C GLY A 152 2.91 0.20 -5.69
N ALA A 153 2.67 -0.18 -6.93
CA ALA A 153 1.52 -1.00 -7.32
C ALA A 153 1.83 -1.83 -8.58
N TYR A 154 1.07 -2.90 -8.78
CA TYR A 154 1.23 -3.79 -9.92
C TYR A 154 -0.14 -4.24 -10.46
N PRO A 155 -0.32 -4.33 -11.79
CA PRO A 155 -1.60 -4.75 -12.37
C PRO A 155 -2.07 -6.12 -11.90
N ASP A 156 -3.38 -6.24 -11.71
CA ASP A 156 -4.03 -7.49 -11.36
C ASP A 156 -4.13 -8.39 -12.58
N ILE A 157 -3.21 -9.33 -12.75
CA ILE A 157 -3.26 -10.24 -13.89
C ILE A 157 -4.32 -11.31 -13.63
N ARG A 158 -4.31 -11.90 -12.43
CA ARG A 158 -5.23 -12.97 -12.00
C ARG A 158 -5.65 -12.78 -10.54
N ILE A 159 -6.85 -13.24 -10.21
CA ILE A 159 -7.39 -13.20 -8.85
C ILE A 159 -7.37 -14.59 -8.24
N ALA A 160 -7.02 -14.67 -6.96
CA ALA A 160 -7.16 -15.84 -6.10
C ALA A 160 -8.08 -15.52 -4.91
N ASN A 161 -9.21 -16.23 -4.82
CA ASN A 161 -10.19 -16.14 -3.74
C ASN A 161 -9.87 -17.19 -2.66
N ILE A 162 -9.18 -16.75 -1.61
CA ILE A 162 -8.72 -17.64 -0.53
C ILE A 162 -9.88 -18.28 0.25
N ARG A 163 -10.97 -17.55 0.48
CA ARG A 163 -12.14 -18.09 1.19
C ARG A 163 -12.82 -19.21 0.41
N LYS A 164 -12.97 -19.03 -0.90
CA LYS A 164 -13.49 -20.06 -1.78
C LYS A 164 -12.56 -21.27 -1.87
N PHE A 165 -11.25 -21.04 -1.95
CA PHE A 165 -10.27 -22.12 -1.89
C PHE A 165 -10.42 -22.95 -0.60
N LEU A 166 -10.47 -22.30 0.57
CA LEU A 166 -10.66 -23.00 1.86
C LEU A 166 -11.97 -23.78 1.90
N TYR A 167 -13.05 -23.24 1.33
CA TYR A 167 -14.33 -23.93 1.23
C TYR A 167 -14.25 -25.16 0.31
N ASP A 168 -13.70 -24.99 -0.89
CA ASP A 168 -13.60 -26.05 -1.90
C ASP A 168 -12.67 -27.19 -1.43
N GLN A 169 -11.66 -26.89 -0.60
CA GLN A 169 -10.78 -27.88 0.04
C GLN A 169 -11.35 -28.48 1.33
N GLY A 170 -12.52 -28.03 1.81
CA GLY A 170 -13.18 -28.53 3.00
C GLY A 170 -12.59 -28.05 4.34
N PHE A 171 -11.77 -26.98 4.33
CA PHE A 171 -11.30 -26.33 5.55
C PHE A 171 -12.33 -25.38 6.14
N LEU A 172 -13.08 -24.68 5.30
CA LEU A 172 -14.13 -23.75 5.70
C LEU A 172 -15.50 -24.34 5.36
N VAL A 173 -16.42 -24.35 6.33
CA VAL A 173 -17.80 -24.82 6.11
C VAL A 173 -18.78 -23.70 6.41
N LEU A 174 -19.68 -23.43 5.46
CA LEU A 174 -20.75 -22.44 5.61
C LEU A 174 -22.10 -23.14 5.75
N LYS A 175 -22.99 -22.57 6.58
CA LYS A 175 -24.36 -23.06 6.77
C LYS A 175 -25.21 -22.85 5.51
N SER A 176 -25.03 -21.71 4.84
CA SER A 176 -25.78 -21.35 3.62
C SER A 176 -25.26 -22.00 2.33
N GLY A 177 -24.08 -22.65 2.36
CA GLY A 177 -23.44 -23.26 1.20
C GLY A 177 -22.43 -22.35 0.49
N PRO A 178 -22.02 -22.66 -0.75
CA PRO A 178 -20.87 -22.03 -1.41
C PRO A 178 -21.11 -20.57 -1.83
N ALA A 179 -22.35 -20.10 -1.86
CA ALA A 179 -22.68 -18.74 -2.28
C ALA A 179 -22.04 -17.68 -1.36
N GLY A 180 -21.85 -17.98 -0.07
CA GLY A 180 -21.19 -17.07 0.87
C GLY A 180 -19.72 -16.81 0.54
N VAL A 181 -19.02 -17.74 -0.11
CA VAL A 181 -17.62 -17.55 -0.53
C VAL A 181 -17.48 -17.19 -2.01
N ALA A 182 -18.57 -16.92 -2.73
CA ALA A 182 -18.49 -16.53 -4.14
C ALA A 182 -17.61 -15.27 -4.31
N GLN A 183 -17.74 -14.34 -3.35
CA GLN A 183 -16.87 -13.17 -3.21
C GLN A 183 -15.91 -13.36 -2.04
N ASP A 184 -14.68 -12.88 -2.18
CA ASP A 184 -13.69 -12.93 -1.09
C ASP A 184 -13.96 -11.78 -0.11
N GLN A 185 -15.09 -11.78 0.60
CA GLN A 185 -15.48 -10.66 1.46
C GLN A 185 -15.54 -11.03 2.94
N ASP A 186 -15.28 -10.04 3.80
CA ASP A 186 -15.26 -10.20 5.25
C ASP A 186 -16.66 -10.05 5.87
N THR A 187 -17.61 -10.84 5.38
CA THR A 187 -19.04 -10.77 5.75
C THR A 187 -19.58 -12.09 6.32
N LEU A 188 -18.69 -13.05 6.57
CA LEU A 188 -19.05 -14.44 6.84
C LEU A 188 -19.16 -14.90 8.29
N PRO A 189 -18.77 -14.16 9.36
CA PRO A 189 -18.69 -14.74 10.72
C PRO A 189 -19.95 -15.50 11.19
N ASP A 190 -21.14 -14.99 10.86
CA ASP A 190 -22.41 -15.59 11.29
C ASP A 190 -22.81 -16.85 10.48
N ASP A 191 -22.32 -16.98 9.25
CA ASP A 191 -22.63 -18.09 8.35
C ASP A 191 -21.66 -19.27 8.49
N VAL A 192 -20.51 -19.09 9.15
CA VAL A 192 -19.57 -20.18 9.41
C VAL A 192 -20.20 -21.26 10.32
N ASP A 193 -20.08 -22.51 9.90
CA ASP A 193 -20.34 -23.70 10.74
C ASP A 193 -19.07 -24.02 11.54
N TRP A 194 -18.97 -23.44 12.74
CA TRP A 194 -17.81 -23.56 13.62
C TRP A 194 -17.58 -24.97 14.17
N GLU A 195 -18.59 -25.85 14.16
CA GLU A 195 -18.42 -27.24 14.58
C GLU A 195 -17.69 -28.08 13.52
N LYS A 196 -17.69 -27.63 12.25
CA LYS A 196 -17.10 -28.36 11.11
C LYS A 196 -15.91 -27.66 10.47
N THR A 197 -15.81 -26.35 10.64
CA THR A 197 -14.71 -25.54 10.08
C THR A 197 -13.40 -25.88 10.78
N ARG A 198 -12.35 -26.12 9.99
CA ARG A 198 -10.98 -26.43 10.45
C ARG A 198 -10.04 -25.24 10.32
N ALA A 199 -10.19 -24.42 9.29
CA ALA A 199 -9.39 -23.21 9.09
C ALA A 199 -10.20 -22.10 8.41
N TYR A 200 -9.88 -20.85 8.73
CA TYR A 200 -10.65 -19.69 8.30
C TYR A 200 -9.81 -18.42 8.28
N ILE A 201 -10.27 -17.43 7.53
CA ILE A 201 -9.69 -16.08 7.51
C ILE A 201 -10.42 -15.23 8.55
N LYS A 202 -9.69 -14.62 9.50
CA LYS A 202 -10.28 -13.81 10.59
C LYS A 202 -10.83 -12.45 10.13
N ARG A 203 -10.12 -11.80 9.20
CA ARG A 203 -10.41 -10.47 8.63
C ARG A 203 -9.85 -10.39 7.21
N ARG A 204 -9.91 -9.24 6.54
CA ARG A 204 -9.03 -9.02 5.36
C ARG A 204 -7.57 -9.20 5.77
N GLY A 205 -6.80 -9.98 5.01
CA GLY A 205 -5.41 -10.30 5.36
C GLY A 205 -4.83 -11.48 4.58
N PHE A 206 -3.58 -11.79 4.89
CA PHE A 206 -2.77 -12.82 4.23
C PHE A 206 -2.33 -13.91 5.21
N ASP A 207 -3.19 -14.16 6.20
CA ASP A 207 -3.00 -15.13 7.25
C ASP A 207 -4.29 -15.91 7.55
N ILE A 208 -4.14 -17.18 7.88
CA ILE A 208 -5.22 -18.13 8.10
C ILE A 208 -5.15 -18.60 9.54
N ALA A 209 -6.27 -18.56 10.24
CA ALA A 209 -6.42 -19.12 11.58
C ALA A 209 -6.88 -20.58 11.53
N ILE A 210 -6.40 -21.39 12.46
CA ILE A 210 -6.82 -22.79 12.64
C ILE A 210 -7.83 -22.85 13.77
N ASN A 211 -8.95 -23.55 13.55
CA ASN A 211 -10.02 -23.74 14.52
C ASN A 211 -9.77 -24.96 15.41
N ALA A 212 -8.62 -24.97 16.10
CA ALA A 212 -8.24 -25.98 17.06
C ALA A 212 -7.32 -25.36 18.12
N GLU A 213 -7.18 -26.01 19.27
CA GLU A 213 -6.24 -25.56 20.30
C GLU A 213 -4.80 -25.62 19.78
N ALA A 214 -4.07 -24.51 19.85
CA ALA A 214 -2.71 -24.40 19.35
C ALA A 214 -1.77 -25.46 19.96
N GLY A 215 -1.05 -26.18 19.10
CA GLY A 215 -0.12 -27.24 19.51
C GLY A 215 -0.76 -28.61 19.79
N SER A 216 -2.09 -28.73 19.75
CA SER A 216 -2.78 -30.03 19.80
C SER A 216 -2.44 -30.91 18.59
N ALA A 217 -2.68 -32.23 18.70
CA ALA A 217 -2.48 -33.14 17.57
C ALA A 217 -3.35 -32.76 16.35
N GLU A 218 -4.59 -32.35 16.60
CA GLU A 218 -5.53 -31.86 15.59
C GLU A 218 -5.02 -30.58 14.91
N PHE A 219 -4.54 -29.60 15.68
CA PHE A 219 -3.95 -28.38 15.13
C PHE A 219 -2.78 -28.69 14.18
N ASN A 220 -1.86 -29.57 14.59
CA ASN A 220 -0.68 -29.91 13.79
C ASN A 220 -1.07 -30.66 12.51
N GLU A 221 -2.13 -31.47 12.55
CA GLU A 221 -2.69 -32.13 11.37
C GLU A 221 -3.31 -31.10 10.41
N ILE A 222 -4.16 -30.19 10.92
CA ILE A 222 -4.76 -29.13 10.12
C ILE A 222 -3.69 -28.24 9.48
N GLU A 223 -2.68 -27.82 10.24
CA GLU A 223 -1.58 -26.99 9.74
C GLU A 223 -0.85 -27.67 8.57
N ARG A 224 -0.50 -28.95 8.72
CA ARG A 224 0.18 -29.73 7.66
C ARG A 224 -0.69 -29.88 6.41
N ASP A 225 -1.96 -30.22 6.59
CA ASP A 225 -2.88 -30.42 5.47
C ASP A 225 -3.12 -29.09 4.73
N LEU A 226 -3.31 -28.00 5.46
CA LEU A 226 -3.52 -26.65 4.89
C LEU A 226 -2.28 -26.18 4.13
N LEU A 227 -1.08 -26.33 4.70
CA LEU A 227 0.17 -25.99 4.01
C LEU A 227 0.35 -26.80 2.73
N THR A 228 -0.02 -28.09 2.75
CA THR A 228 0.03 -28.94 1.55
C THR A 228 -0.95 -28.43 0.50
N ALA A 229 -2.20 -28.19 0.87
CA ALA A 229 -3.24 -27.72 -0.04
C ALA A 229 -2.85 -26.38 -0.70
N LEU A 230 -2.34 -25.42 0.07
CA LEU A 230 -1.89 -24.12 -0.45
C LEU A 230 -0.73 -24.28 -1.44
N ARG A 231 0.26 -25.11 -1.11
CA ARG A 231 1.46 -25.33 -1.94
C ARG A 231 1.18 -26.16 -3.20
N THR A 232 0.08 -26.91 -3.22
CA THR A 232 -0.35 -27.70 -4.39
C THR A 232 -1.56 -27.09 -5.10
N TRP A 233 -1.96 -25.86 -4.76
CA TRP A 233 -3.02 -25.17 -5.48
C TRP A 233 -2.52 -24.80 -6.88
N VAL A 234 -3.28 -25.17 -7.92
CA VAL A 234 -2.96 -24.88 -9.32
C VAL A 234 -4.09 -24.05 -9.93
N ASP A 235 -3.72 -22.99 -10.64
CA ASP A 235 -4.57 -22.33 -11.62
C ASP A 235 -4.49 -23.13 -12.93
N GLU A 236 -5.52 -23.94 -13.18
CA GLU A 236 -5.57 -24.89 -14.30
C GLU A 236 -5.45 -24.21 -15.68
N GLU A 237 -5.83 -22.94 -15.81
CA GLU A 237 -5.73 -22.21 -17.09
C GLU A 237 -4.27 -21.90 -17.44
N THR A 238 -3.45 -21.58 -16.43
CA THR A 238 -2.05 -21.16 -16.63
C THR A 238 -1.04 -22.25 -16.27
N GLY A 239 -1.46 -23.26 -15.52
CA GLY A 239 -0.59 -24.30 -14.94
C GLY A 239 0.32 -23.78 -13.80
N ARG A 240 0.09 -22.56 -13.30
CA ARG A 240 0.88 -21.93 -12.24
C ARG A 240 0.27 -22.15 -10.86
N THR A 241 1.09 -22.03 -9.83
CA THR A 241 0.64 -22.08 -8.43
C THR A 241 0.36 -20.65 -7.94
N PRO A 242 -0.86 -20.32 -7.47
CA PRO A 242 -1.19 -18.96 -7.02
C PRO A 242 -0.43 -18.52 -5.77
N VAL A 243 0.04 -19.47 -4.96
CA VAL A 243 0.73 -19.21 -3.68
C VAL A 243 2.25 -19.40 -3.86
N ALA A 244 3.01 -18.32 -3.74
CA ALA A 244 4.47 -18.40 -3.78
C ALA A 244 5.07 -18.87 -2.45
N ILE A 245 4.51 -18.38 -1.34
CA ILE A 245 4.99 -18.70 0.01
C ILE A 245 3.80 -19.13 0.86
N ALA A 246 3.95 -20.23 1.59
CA ALA A 246 3.05 -20.62 2.67
C ALA A 246 3.90 -21.15 3.84
N LEU A 247 3.82 -20.48 4.98
CA LEU A 247 4.61 -20.76 6.17
C LEU A 247 3.71 -20.93 7.40
N PRO A 248 4.01 -21.87 8.30
CA PRO A 248 3.41 -21.82 9.64
C PRO A 248 3.92 -20.57 10.37
N ARG A 249 3.14 -20.05 11.31
CA ARG A 249 3.47 -18.83 12.08
C ARG A 249 4.87 -18.87 12.72
N ARG A 250 5.31 -20.06 13.17
CA ARG A 250 6.65 -20.26 13.75
C ARG A 250 7.81 -19.91 12.79
N ASP A 251 7.57 -19.97 11.49
CA ASP A 251 8.57 -19.71 10.44
C ASP A 251 8.34 -18.37 9.73
N ALA A 252 7.18 -17.73 9.95
CA ALA A 252 6.77 -16.51 9.26
C ALA A 252 7.57 -15.25 9.68
N TYR A 253 8.38 -15.33 10.74
CA TYR A 253 9.30 -14.25 11.14
C TYR A 253 10.28 -13.88 10.01
N LEU A 254 10.54 -14.80 9.08
CA LEU A 254 11.32 -14.56 7.85
C LEU A 254 10.69 -13.49 6.95
N LEU A 255 9.38 -13.26 7.07
CA LEU A 255 8.62 -12.24 6.34
C LEU A 255 8.29 -11.02 7.21
N GLY A 256 8.88 -10.92 8.41
CA GLY A 256 8.50 -9.91 9.40
C GLY A 256 7.13 -10.15 10.04
N GLN A 257 6.51 -11.31 9.82
CA GLN A 257 5.20 -11.67 10.36
C GLN A 257 5.36 -12.58 11.58
N TRP A 258 5.12 -12.05 12.77
CA TRP A 258 5.26 -12.77 14.04
C TRP A 258 4.40 -12.12 15.13
N GLY A 259 4.27 -12.82 16.27
CA GLY A 259 3.51 -12.34 17.42
C GLY A 259 2.10 -12.94 17.52
N ASP A 260 1.29 -12.36 18.39
CA ASP A 260 -0.07 -12.79 18.70
C ASP A 260 -1.13 -12.19 17.76
N GLN A 261 -0.74 -11.24 16.91
CA GLN A 261 -1.60 -10.64 15.91
C GLN A 261 -1.67 -11.43 14.59
N CYS A 262 -0.70 -12.30 14.32
CA CYS A 262 -0.69 -13.14 13.14
C CYS A 262 -1.56 -14.39 13.31
N GLY A 263 -2.17 -14.84 12.21
CA GLY A 263 -2.77 -16.16 12.05
C GLY A 263 -1.75 -17.29 12.16
N ASP A 264 -2.25 -18.52 12.10
CA ASP A 264 -1.45 -19.73 12.31
C ASP A 264 -0.66 -20.14 11.06
N VAL A 265 -1.16 -19.78 9.87
CA VAL A 265 -0.47 -19.95 8.58
C VAL A 265 -0.47 -18.63 7.83
N ILE A 266 0.73 -18.18 7.42
CA ILE A 266 0.93 -16.96 6.64
C ILE A 266 1.20 -17.39 5.20
N PHE A 267 0.62 -16.67 4.24
CA PHE A 267 0.87 -16.91 2.83
C PHE A 267 1.12 -15.61 2.06
N ALA A 268 1.75 -15.74 0.89
CA ALA A 268 1.89 -14.66 -0.08
C ALA A 268 1.60 -15.22 -1.48
N TRP A 269 0.85 -14.45 -2.28
CA TRP A 269 0.59 -14.82 -3.66
C TRP A 269 1.86 -14.73 -4.52
N ASP A 270 1.89 -15.57 -5.55
CA ASP A 270 2.89 -15.50 -6.61
C ASP A 270 2.67 -14.28 -7.52
N HIS A 271 3.69 -13.92 -8.29
CA HIS A 271 3.68 -12.74 -9.14
C HIS A 271 2.45 -12.69 -10.07
N GLY A 272 1.71 -11.58 -10.05
CA GLY A 272 0.50 -11.38 -10.86
C GLY A 272 -0.78 -11.98 -10.29
N TYR A 273 -0.73 -12.67 -9.14
CA TYR A 273 -1.92 -13.08 -8.38
C TYR A 273 -2.21 -12.09 -7.25
N VAL A 274 -3.50 -11.87 -7.02
CA VAL A 274 -4.00 -10.87 -6.06
C VAL A 274 -5.33 -11.35 -5.45
N SER A 275 -5.67 -10.87 -4.25
CA SER A 275 -6.91 -11.25 -3.56
C SER A 275 -8.16 -10.66 -4.20
N GLY A 276 -9.30 -11.34 -4.04
CA GLY A 276 -10.60 -10.87 -4.53
C GLY A 276 -11.39 -9.96 -3.57
N TYR A 277 -10.77 -9.45 -2.50
CA TYR A 277 -11.50 -8.72 -1.44
C TYR A 277 -11.55 -7.20 -1.65
N TYR A 278 -10.85 -6.68 -2.66
CA TYR A 278 -10.83 -5.25 -2.98
C TYR A 278 -12.17 -4.77 -3.52
N ALA A 279 -12.45 -3.47 -3.39
CA ALA A 279 -13.77 -2.91 -3.67
C ALA A 279 -14.17 -2.99 -5.17
N GLN A 280 -13.18 -2.98 -6.07
CA GLN A 280 -13.36 -3.05 -7.51
C GLN A 280 -13.66 -4.48 -8.00
N TRP A 281 -13.35 -5.50 -7.19
CA TRP A 281 -13.52 -6.89 -7.58
C TRP A 281 -15.01 -7.24 -7.74
N GLN A 282 -15.33 -8.06 -8.76
CA GLN A 282 -16.69 -8.47 -9.09
C GLN A 282 -16.85 -10.00 -9.07
N GLU A 283 -16.09 -10.67 -9.93
CA GLU A 283 -16.08 -12.12 -10.07
C GLU A 283 -14.82 -12.59 -10.80
N ILE A 284 -14.58 -13.89 -10.75
CA ILE A 284 -13.63 -14.59 -11.62
C ILE A 284 -14.42 -15.06 -12.86
N VAL A 285 -13.91 -14.76 -14.05
CA VAL A 285 -14.54 -15.19 -15.31
C VAL A 285 -14.60 -16.72 -15.37
N GLY A 286 -15.80 -17.26 -15.52
CA GLY A 286 -16.03 -18.71 -15.49
C GLY A 286 -16.16 -19.32 -14.09
N GLY A 287 -16.06 -18.52 -13.03
CA GLY A 287 -16.13 -18.95 -11.64
C GLY A 287 -14.85 -19.63 -11.14
N GLY A 288 -14.97 -20.38 -10.05
CA GLY A 288 -13.81 -21.04 -9.42
C GLY A 288 -13.15 -20.19 -8.33
N SER A 289 -12.08 -20.73 -7.73
CA SER A 289 -11.33 -20.06 -6.66
C SER A 289 -10.15 -19.24 -7.17
N VAL A 290 -9.75 -19.42 -8.43
CA VAL A 290 -8.66 -18.67 -9.07
C VAL A 290 -8.96 -18.49 -10.55
N GLY A 291 -8.61 -17.34 -11.12
CA GLY A 291 -8.71 -17.11 -12.55
C GLY A 291 -8.61 -15.65 -12.98
N ALA A 292 -9.01 -15.37 -14.22
CA ALA A 292 -9.03 -14.01 -14.76
C ALA A 292 -10.12 -13.18 -14.07
N PRO A 293 -9.84 -11.93 -13.67
CA PRO A 293 -10.87 -11.06 -13.13
C PRO A 293 -11.84 -10.59 -14.22
N ALA A 294 -13.09 -10.35 -13.85
CA ALA A 294 -14.05 -9.68 -14.74
C ALA A 294 -13.77 -8.18 -14.91
N VAL A 295 -13.11 -7.56 -13.92
CA VAL A 295 -12.69 -6.15 -13.92
C VAL A 295 -11.23 -6.09 -13.47
N TYR A 296 -10.38 -5.49 -14.29
CA TYR A 296 -8.96 -5.31 -13.99
C TYR A 296 -8.75 -4.07 -13.14
N GLY A 297 -7.74 -4.13 -12.27
CA GLY A 297 -7.23 -3.02 -11.47
C GLY A 297 -5.74 -3.20 -11.24
N ALA A 298 -5.20 -2.54 -10.23
CA ALA A 298 -3.85 -2.77 -9.77
C ALA A 298 -3.78 -2.61 -8.26
N HIS A 299 -3.12 -3.54 -7.59
CA HIS A 299 -2.99 -3.55 -6.14
C HIS A 299 -1.53 -3.73 -5.72
N HIS A 300 -1.30 -3.78 -4.40
CA HIS A 300 0.03 -3.66 -3.82
C HIS A 300 0.22 -4.50 -2.55
N GLY A 301 -0.70 -5.43 -2.25
CA GLY A 301 -0.72 -6.16 -0.99
C GLY A 301 -0.74 -7.68 -1.15
N GLY A 302 0.07 -8.37 -0.34
CA GLY A 302 -0.05 -9.82 -0.10
C GLY A 302 0.54 -10.74 -1.14
N PHE A 303 1.37 -10.20 -2.03
CA PHE A 303 2.10 -10.95 -3.03
C PHE A 303 3.58 -10.58 -3.01
N LEU A 304 4.43 -11.39 -3.64
CA LEU A 304 5.87 -11.12 -3.68
C LEU A 304 6.16 -9.74 -4.30
N PRO A 305 7.12 -8.97 -3.75
CA PRO A 305 7.58 -7.74 -4.38
C PRO A 305 7.90 -7.97 -5.85
N THR A 306 7.29 -7.17 -6.72
CA THR A 306 7.31 -7.38 -8.17
C THR A 306 7.79 -6.11 -8.84
N ASP A 307 8.62 -6.26 -9.86
CA ASP A 307 9.10 -5.20 -10.73
C ASP A 307 9.22 -5.77 -12.15
N ASN A 308 8.62 -5.10 -13.13
CA ASN A 308 8.72 -5.46 -14.55
C ASN A 308 9.45 -4.40 -15.39
N GLY A 309 10.03 -3.39 -14.77
CA GLY A 309 10.70 -2.25 -15.41
C GLY A 309 9.77 -1.12 -15.86
N PHE A 310 8.44 -1.30 -15.75
CA PHE A 310 7.43 -0.27 -15.99
C PHE A 310 6.66 0.08 -14.72
N SER A 311 6.13 -0.94 -14.04
CA SER A 311 5.48 -0.83 -12.74
C SER A 311 6.13 -1.76 -11.71
N SER A 312 5.97 -1.41 -10.45
CA SER A 312 6.67 -2.06 -9.35
C SER A 312 5.89 -1.87 -8.05
N THR A 313 5.89 -2.89 -7.18
CA THR A 313 5.31 -2.76 -5.83
C THR A 313 6.29 -2.22 -4.79
N PHE A 314 7.54 -1.99 -5.17
CA PHE A 314 8.54 -1.44 -4.26
C PHE A 314 8.22 0.02 -3.90
N GLY A 315 8.34 0.36 -2.62
CA GLY A 315 8.34 1.75 -2.18
C GLY A 315 9.58 2.49 -2.70
N THR A 316 9.47 3.81 -2.78
CA THR A 316 10.55 4.71 -3.20
C THR A 316 10.97 5.59 -2.03
N MET A 317 12.27 5.79 -1.85
CA MET A 317 12.80 6.75 -0.90
C MET A 317 13.76 7.70 -1.61
N MET A 318 13.47 8.99 -1.57
CA MET A 318 14.33 10.06 -2.06
C MET A 318 14.57 11.05 -0.92
N LEU A 319 15.83 11.46 -0.74
CA LEU A 319 16.20 12.37 0.33
C LEU A 319 17.28 13.34 -0.17
N SER A 320 17.17 14.59 0.24
CA SER A 320 18.18 15.62 0.05
C SER A 320 18.36 16.40 1.34
N GLY A 321 19.59 16.84 1.61
CA GLY A 321 19.93 17.63 2.77
C GLY A 321 21.42 17.53 3.09
N PRO A 322 21.89 18.22 4.14
CA PRO A 322 23.28 18.20 4.56
C PRO A 322 23.81 16.78 4.82
N GLY A 323 24.96 16.44 4.22
CA GLY A 323 25.61 15.14 4.41
C GLY A 323 24.94 13.96 3.70
N ILE A 324 23.91 14.19 2.87
CA ILE A 324 23.34 13.17 1.97
C ILE A 324 24.11 13.19 0.64
N LYS A 325 24.47 12.00 0.13
CA LYS A 325 25.21 11.87 -1.13
C LYS A 325 24.40 12.37 -2.32
N ALA A 326 24.92 13.38 -3.01
CA ALA A 326 24.29 13.89 -4.23
C ALA A 326 24.36 12.88 -5.38
N GLY A 327 23.21 12.64 -6.04
CA GLY A 327 23.11 11.76 -7.21
C GLY A 327 23.33 10.28 -6.90
N TYR A 328 23.25 9.87 -5.63
CA TYR A 328 23.39 8.49 -5.22
C TYR A 328 22.11 7.69 -5.51
N GLU A 329 22.28 6.60 -6.26
CA GLU A 329 21.27 5.55 -6.41
C GLU A 329 21.83 4.28 -5.76
N ARG A 330 21.06 3.70 -4.83
CA ARG A 330 21.51 2.52 -4.09
C ARG A 330 21.64 1.34 -5.06
N PRO A 331 22.81 0.68 -5.16
CA PRO A 331 22.95 -0.53 -5.96
C PRO A 331 22.29 -1.72 -5.23
N THR A 332 20.99 -1.90 -5.42
CA THR A 332 20.15 -2.90 -4.74
C THR A 332 20.64 -4.33 -4.98
N ASP A 333 21.15 -4.65 -6.18
CA ASP A 333 21.75 -5.95 -6.48
C ASP A 333 23.00 -6.27 -5.64
N GLN A 334 23.68 -5.25 -5.12
CA GLN A 334 24.89 -5.41 -4.32
C GLN A 334 24.60 -5.30 -2.82
N LEU A 335 23.81 -4.30 -2.43
CA LEU A 335 23.57 -3.92 -1.04
C LEU A 335 22.22 -4.41 -0.49
N GLY A 336 21.38 -5.02 -1.32
CA GLY A 336 19.98 -5.32 -0.99
C GLY A 336 19.12 -4.06 -0.96
N TYR A 337 17.83 -4.25 -0.69
CA TYR A 337 16.87 -3.16 -0.50
C TYR A 337 16.90 -2.62 0.94
N ILE A 338 16.67 -1.31 1.09
CA ILE A 338 16.30 -0.72 2.38
C ILE A 338 14.91 -1.27 2.74
N GLN A 339 14.76 -1.76 3.97
CA GLN A 339 13.47 -2.26 4.45
C GLN A 339 12.67 -1.12 5.08
N ALA A 340 11.33 -1.23 5.10
CA ALA A 340 10.48 -0.21 5.73
C ALA A 340 10.85 0.05 7.20
N VAL A 341 11.30 -1.00 7.92
CA VAL A 341 11.75 -0.89 9.32
C VAL A 341 13.02 -0.06 9.50
N ASP A 342 13.82 0.14 8.43
CA ASP A 342 15.06 0.91 8.44
C ASP A 342 14.82 2.43 8.34
N VAL A 343 13.63 2.86 7.92
CA VAL A 343 13.30 4.27 7.70
C VAL A 343 13.40 5.07 9.00
N VAL A 344 12.69 4.64 10.05
CA VAL A 344 12.65 5.34 11.34
C VAL A 344 14.04 5.50 11.96
N PRO A 345 14.86 4.43 12.15
CA PRO A 345 16.20 4.60 12.70
C PRO A 345 17.10 5.47 11.80
N THR A 346 16.92 5.45 10.47
CA THR A 346 17.64 6.35 9.55
C THR A 346 17.28 7.81 9.80
N PHE A 347 15.99 8.12 10.00
CA PHE A 347 15.55 9.49 10.28
C PHE A 347 15.93 9.94 11.69
N CYS A 348 15.88 9.06 12.68
CA CYS A 348 16.40 9.35 14.01
C CYS A 348 17.90 9.66 13.99
N HIS A 349 18.67 8.95 13.14
CA HIS A 349 20.09 9.25 12.95
C HIS A 349 20.32 10.64 12.35
N LEU A 350 19.49 11.06 11.38
CA LEU A 350 19.53 12.41 10.80
C LEU A 350 19.22 13.51 11.80
N LEU A 351 18.25 13.27 12.68
CA LEU A 351 17.81 14.21 13.70
C LEU A 351 18.67 14.18 14.97
N GLU A 352 19.71 13.33 15.01
CA GLU A 352 20.55 13.09 16.20
C GLU A 352 19.75 12.72 17.47
N ILE A 353 18.66 11.98 17.29
CA ILE A 353 17.83 11.47 18.39
C ILE A 353 17.90 9.94 18.49
N GLU A 354 17.61 9.42 19.68
CA GLU A 354 17.46 7.99 19.86
C GLU A 354 16.19 7.48 19.17
N PRO A 355 16.25 6.34 18.48
CA PRO A 355 15.05 5.73 17.92
C PRO A 355 14.09 5.28 19.03
N PRO A 356 12.78 5.15 18.72
CA PRO A 356 11.83 4.56 19.66
C PRO A 356 12.31 3.20 20.17
N ALA A 357 12.01 2.88 21.42
CA ALA A 357 12.48 1.65 22.06
C ALA A 357 12.07 0.35 21.33
N GLN A 358 11.02 0.42 20.51
CA GLN A 358 10.51 -0.69 19.70
C GLN A 358 11.13 -0.77 18.30
N SER A 359 12.04 0.15 17.93
CA SER A 359 12.69 0.13 16.62
C SER A 359 13.50 -1.15 16.43
N GLN A 360 13.33 -1.80 15.26
CA GLN A 360 14.00 -3.06 14.91
C GLN A 360 14.88 -2.97 13.66
N GLY A 361 14.78 -1.89 12.89
CA GLY A 361 15.59 -1.71 11.69
C GLY A 361 16.98 -1.16 11.98
N ALA A 362 17.75 -1.01 10.90
CA ALA A 362 19.09 -0.45 10.92
C ALA A 362 19.13 0.91 10.22
N VAL A 363 20.14 1.72 10.56
CA VAL A 363 20.42 2.96 9.83
C VAL A 363 20.94 2.62 8.43
N ALA A 364 20.32 3.17 7.39
CA ALA A 364 20.77 3.08 6.00
C ALA A 364 22.01 3.96 5.76
N ARG A 365 23.17 3.53 6.27
CA ARG A 365 24.39 4.35 6.33
C ARG A 365 24.95 4.76 4.99
N ASP A 366 24.72 3.98 3.95
CA ASP A 366 25.22 4.20 2.59
C ASP A 366 24.70 5.50 1.94
N LEU A 367 23.63 6.09 2.48
CA LEU A 367 23.06 7.35 2.04
C LEU A 367 23.93 8.57 2.40
N PHE A 368 24.82 8.43 3.39
CA PHE A 368 25.56 9.56 3.97
C PHE A 368 26.97 9.71 3.40
N ASP A 369 27.42 10.95 3.23
CA ASP A 369 28.77 11.28 2.81
C ASP A 369 29.84 10.60 3.69
N GLY A 370 30.89 10.08 3.05
CA GLY A 370 31.97 9.38 3.74
C GLY A 370 31.63 7.97 4.23
N GLN A 371 30.40 7.49 4.05
CA GLN A 371 29.98 6.11 4.36
C GLN A 371 30.00 5.26 3.08
N GLU A 372 31.18 4.98 2.55
CA GLU A 372 31.33 4.12 1.38
C GLU A 372 31.22 2.63 1.75
N MET A 373 30.22 1.96 1.19
CA MET A 373 30.01 0.53 1.40
C MET A 373 30.90 -0.29 0.46
N VAL A 374 32.21 -0.22 0.65
CA VAL A 374 33.17 -1.00 -0.13
C VAL A 374 33.24 -2.42 0.39
N ARG A 375 32.67 -3.37 -0.36
CA ARG A 375 32.92 -4.80 -0.14
C ARG A 375 34.24 -5.19 -0.79
N ASN A 376 35.34 -5.11 -0.04
CA ASN A 376 36.58 -5.76 -0.45
C ASN A 376 36.37 -7.27 -0.35
N ARG A 377 36.18 -7.94 -1.50
CA ARG A 377 36.08 -9.39 -1.58
C ARG A 377 37.45 -10.05 -1.57
#